data_AF-A0A9P4U2X0-F1
#
_entry.id   AF-A0A9P4U2X0-F1
#
_cell.length_a   1.000
_cell.length_b   1.000
_cell.length_c   1.000
_cell.angle_alpha   90.00
_cell.angle_beta   90.00
_cell.angle_gamma   90.00
#
_symmetry.space_group_name_H-M   'P 1'
#
loop_
_entity.id
_entity.type
_entity.pdbx_description
1 polymer ?
#
loop_
_entity_poly.entity_id
_entity_poly.type
_entity_poly.pdbx_seq_one_letter_code
_entity_poly.pdbx_strand_id
1 'polypeptide(L)'
;MFGNYAGFEGSMAQRRVFALNNKGSAGMILLLFVFGLRLDAANQSICLDTAILPLTPSLLRRLNDNLADLDEKEGGILAVNVGDEELILWKNVLPAFVERCRDWEHTSKCEYAIKGSIPLTTEKGQQYLCSCGSGKFPPKLTATITGWKTMSKVCIRAAIPPIFWVPFVEKSFFALAAPSPSNNATGSGTVDNITERIAALKMKKGSCTVCGVKEAKSGGTLNKCAKCHVAEYCSTECQVKDWKEMGHKTVCKKLEEDL
;
A
#
# COMPACT_ATOMS: atom_id res chain seq x y z
N MET A 1 2.49 -2.79 4.84
CA MET A 1 2.14 -4.06 5.52
C MET A 1 3.07 -5.21 5.14
N PHE A 2 3.12 -5.66 3.89
CA PHE A 2 3.97 -6.80 3.47
C PHE A 2 5.46 -6.64 3.81
N GLY A 3 6.09 -5.53 3.40
CA GLY A 3 7.51 -5.26 3.70
C GLY A 3 7.81 -5.17 5.20
N ASN A 4 6.89 -4.57 5.97
CA ASN A 4 6.98 -4.47 7.43
C ASN A 4 6.87 -5.84 8.14
N TYR A 5 6.02 -6.73 7.63
CA TYR A 5 5.93 -8.10 8.14
C TYR A 5 7.14 -8.94 7.71
N ALA A 6 7.67 -8.74 6.51
CA ALA A 6 8.84 -9.47 6.02
C ALA A 6 10.18 -8.95 6.58
N GLY A 7 10.20 -7.76 7.20
CA GLY A 7 11.40 -7.17 7.79
C GLY A 7 12.34 -6.49 6.78
N PHE A 8 11.86 -6.12 5.59
CA PHE A 8 12.68 -5.52 4.53
C PHE A 8 12.86 -3.99 4.65
N GLU A 9 12.05 -3.29 5.43
CA GLU A 9 12.15 -1.84 5.60
C GLU A 9 13.23 -1.45 6.62
N GLY A 10 14.48 -1.37 6.16
CA GLY A 10 15.52 -0.38 6.50
C GLY A 10 16.02 -0.18 7.95
N SER A 11 15.32 -0.62 8.99
CA SER A 11 15.74 -0.60 10.41
C SER A 11 14.63 -1.04 11.39
N MET A 12 13.41 -1.35 10.93
CA MET A 12 12.31 -1.65 11.86
C MET A 12 12.15 -3.15 12.13
N ALA A 13 11.97 -3.49 13.40
CA ALA A 13 11.60 -4.83 13.84
C ALA A 13 10.35 -5.33 13.10
N GLN A 14 10.32 -6.62 12.77
CA GLN A 14 9.20 -7.29 12.12
C GLN A 14 7.87 -6.93 12.83
N ARG A 15 6.91 -6.38 12.08
CA ARG A 15 5.59 -6.00 12.60
C ARG A 15 4.56 -7.08 12.31
N ARG A 16 3.80 -7.48 13.33
CA ARG A 16 2.74 -8.49 13.23
C ARG A 16 1.34 -7.95 13.44
N VAL A 17 1.23 -6.77 14.06
CA VAL A 17 -0.05 -6.12 14.34
C VAL A 17 -0.11 -4.78 13.63
N PHE A 18 -1.18 -4.57 12.85
CA PHE A 18 -1.42 -3.35 12.11
C PHE A 18 -2.79 -2.78 12.46
N ALA A 19 -2.89 -1.48 12.69
CA ALA A 19 -4.15 -0.79 12.92
C ALA A 19 -4.50 0.07 11.71
N LEU A 20 -5.63 -0.20 11.07
CA LEU A 20 -6.19 0.69 10.05
C LEU A 20 -6.95 1.83 10.74
N ASN A 21 -6.42 3.04 10.59
CA ASN A 21 -6.97 4.25 11.16
C ASN A 21 -7.51 5.14 10.04
N ASN A 22 -8.59 5.85 10.30
CA ASN A 22 -9.07 6.87 9.38
C ASN A 22 -8.55 8.25 9.80
N LYS A 23 -7.97 9.01 8.88
CA LYS A 23 -7.54 10.40 9.15
C LYS A 23 -8.72 11.34 9.49
N GLY A 24 -9.89 11.10 8.91
CA GLY A 24 -11.09 11.95 9.07
C GLY A 24 -11.98 11.60 10.26
N SER A 25 -11.67 10.55 11.02
CA SER A 25 -12.37 10.18 12.24
C SER A 25 -11.37 9.61 13.23
N ALA A 26 -11.25 10.17 14.43
CA ALA A 26 -10.27 9.80 15.44
C ALA A 26 -10.51 8.40 16.05
N GLY A 27 -10.41 7.35 15.23
CA GLY A 27 -10.72 6.00 15.64
C GLY A 27 -10.05 4.93 14.79
N MET A 28 -9.60 3.88 15.48
CA MET A 28 -9.13 2.63 14.90
C MET A 28 -10.34 1.87 14.34
N ILE A 29 -10.29 1.48 13.05
CA ILE A 29 -11.43 0.87 12.33
C ILE A 29 -11.25 -0.65 12.17
N LEU A 30 -10.01 -1.10 12.04
CA LEU A 30 -9.66 -2.50 11.84
C LEU A 30 -8.30 -2.76 12.50
N LEU A 31 -8.21 -3.85 13.25
CA LEU A 31 -6.91 -4.38 13.69
C LEU A 31 -6.62 -5.65 12.90
N LEU A 32 -5.40 -5.78 12.39
CA LEU A 32 -4.94 -6.92 11.61
C LEU A 32 -3.80 -7.60 12.34
N PHE A 33 -3.98 -8.89 12.63
CA PHE A 33 -2.96 -9.77 13.18
C PHE A 33 -2.44 -10.65 12.04
N VAL A 34 -1.17 -10.50 11.67
CA VAL A 34 -0.54 -11.23 10.58
C VAL A 34 0.24 -12.41 11.13
N PHE A 35 -0.12 -13.62 10.70
CA PHE A 35 0.52 -14.85 11.13
C PHE A 35 1.59 -15.34 10.15
N GLY A 36 1.46 -15.00 8.87
CA GLY A 36 2.27 -15.58 7.82
C GLY A 36 2.14 -14.89 6.48
N LEU A 37 3.16 -15.07 5.64
CA LEU A 37 3.04 -14.96 4.20
C LEU A 37 2.74 -16.34 3.63
N ARG A 38 1.75 -16.43 2.76
CA ARG A 38 1.34 -17.66 2.08
C ARG A 38 1.43 -17.46 0.57
N LEU A 39 1.69 -18.55 -0.15
CA LEU A 39 1.58 -18.57 -1.60
C LEU A 39 0.10 -18.63 -1.98
N ASP A 40 -0.34 -17.70 -2.81
CA ASP A 40 -1.62 -17.73 -3.48
C ASP A 40 -1.43 -18.38 -4.86
N ALA A 41 -1.45 -19.71 -4.88
CA ALA A 41 -1.12 -20.50 -6.06
C ALA A 41 -2.03 -20.20 -7.25
N ALA A 42 -3.32 -19.95 -7.00
CA ALA A 42 -4.29 -19.63 -8.05
C ALA A 42 -3.98 -18.32 -8.78
N ASN A 43 -3.39 -17.36 -8.07
CA ASN A 43 -3.07 -16.03 -8.61
C ASN A 43 -1.57 -15.82 -8.84
N GLN A 44 -0.75 -16.87 -8.68
CA GLN A 44 0.72 -16.81 -8.75
C GLN A 44 1.31 -15.64 -7.93
N SER A 45 0.71 -15.39 -6.77
CA SER A 45 1.02 -14.26 -5.91
C SER A 45 1.26 -14.73 -4.48
N ILE A 46 1.40 -13.79 -3.56
CA ILE A 46 1.45 -14.03 -2.12
C ILE A 46 0.24 -13.40 -1.44
N CYS A 47 -0.12 -13.87 -0.26
CA CYS A 47 -1.09 -13.19 0.59
C CYS A 47 -0.65 -13.22 2.06
N LEU A 48 -1.13 -12.25 2.83
CA LEU A 48 -1.03 -12.26 4.28
C LEU A 48 -2.12 -13.19 4.81
N ASP A 49 -1.73 -14.17 5.63
CA ASP A 49 -2.63 -15.00 6.43
C ASP A 49 -2.92 -14.24 7.72
N THR A 50 -4.12 -13.69 7.82
CA THR A 50 -4.47 -12.73 8.86
C THR A 50 -5.70 -13.13 9.66
N ALA A 51 -5.74 -12.66 10.90
CA ALA A 51 -6.99 -12.46 11.62
C ALA A 51 -7.28 -10.96 11.64
N ILE A 52 -8.50 -10.60 11.28
CA ILE A 52 -8.96 -9.22 11.32
C ILE A 52 -9.98 -9.04 12.44
N LEU A 53 -9.89 -7.92 13.14
CA LEU A 53 -10.83 -7.48 14.17
C LEU A 53 -11.55 -6.22 13.66
N PRO A 54 -12.76 -6.35 13.10
CA PRO A 54 -13.53 -5.20 12.63
C PRO A 54 -14.09 -4.42 13.83
N LEU A 55 -13.50 -3.25 14.09
CA LEU A 55 -13.78 -2.48 15.29
C LEU A 55 -15.03 -1.61 15.11
N THR A 56 -15.91 -1.69 16.10
CA THR A 56 -17.04 -0.78 16.32
C THR A 56 -16.84 -0.05 17.65
N PRO A 57 -17.52 1.09 17.91
CA PRO A 57 -17.40 1.79 19.19
C PRO A 57 -17.75 0.92 20.41
N SER A 58 -18.70 -0.01 20.25
CA SER A 58 -19.06 -0.96 21.31
C SER A 58 -17.97 -2.01 21.54
N LEU A 59 -17.35 -2.51 20.47
CA LEU A 59 -16.29 -3.50 20.56
C LEU A 59 -14.99 -2.93 21.12
N LEU A 60 -14.63 -1.70 20.72
CA LEU A 60 -13.50 -0.96 21.27
C LEU A 60 -13.61 -0.82 22.80
N ARG A 61 -14.78 -0.39 23.29
CA ARG A 61 -15.03 -0.25 24.74
C ARG A 61 -14.89 -1.58 25.47
N ARG A 62 -15.38 -2.68 24.86
CA ARG A 62 -15.32 -4.01 25.45
C ARG A 62 -13.90 -4.58 25.51
N LEU A 63 -13.04 -4.23 24.56
CA LEU A 63 -11.69 -4.77 24.42
C LEU A 63 -10.59 -3.79 24.84
N ASN A 64 -10.94 -2.65 25.45
CA ASN A 64 -10.01 -1.57 25.74
C ASN A 64 -8.76 -2.04 26.48
N ASP A 65 -8.93 -2.80 27.56
CA ASP A 65 -7.82 -3.30 28.37
C ASP A 65 -6.94 -4.29 27.58
N ASN A 66 -7.56 -5.14 26.74
CA ASN A 66 -6.82 -6.07 25.88
C ASN A 66 -6.01 -5.34 24.80
N LEU A 67 -6.52 -4.23 24.27
CA LEU A 67 -5.84 -3.43 23.24
C LEU A 67 -4.69 -2.61 23.82
N ALA A 68 -4.82 -2.10 25.06
CA ALA A 68 -3.74 -1.42 25.77
C ALA A 68 -2.57 -2.38 26.03
N ASP A 69 -2.87 -3.57 26.58
CA ASP A 69 -1.89 -4.62 26.84
C ASP A 69 -1.13 -5.08 25.57
N LEU A 70 -1.82 -5.08 24.43
CA LEU A 70 -1.29 -5.51 23.14
C LEU A 70 -0.20 -4.55 22.64
N ASP A 71 -0.43 -3.24 22.76
CA ASP A 71 0.49 -2.23 22.26
C ASP A 71 1.81 -2.22 23.05
N GLU A 72 1.73 -2.42 24.37
CA GLU A 72 2.91 -2.47 25.24
C GLU A 72 3.78 -3.71 25.01
N LYS A 73 3.18 -4.88 24.72
CA LYS A 73 3.89 -6.18 24.77
C LYS A 73 4.29 -6.76 23.42
N GLU A 74 3.64 -6.40 22.32
CA GLU A 74 3.91 -6.97 20.97
C GLU A 74 4.90 -6.13 20.13
N GLY A 75 5.69 -5.28 20.78
CA GLY A 75 6.65 -4.39 20.11
C GLY A 75 5.99 -3.18 19.43
N GLY A 76 4.69 -2.96 19.63
CA GLY A 76 3.91 -1.82 19.16
C GLY A 76 3.06 -2.10 17.92
N ILE A 77 1.83 -1.57 17.91
CA ILE A 77 0.89 -1.64 16.79
C ILE A 77 1.32 -0.65 15.71
N LEU A 78 1.50 -1.11 14.46
CA LEU A 78 1.79 -0.20 13.35
C LEU A 78 0.51 0.43 12.81
N ALA A 79 0.38 1.75 12.95
CA ALA A 79 -0.72 2.50 12.38
C ALA A 79 -0.61 2.64 10.84
N VAL A 80 -1.69 2.30 10.14
CA VAL A 80 -1.91 2.50 8.70
C VAL A 80 -3.03 3.53 8.56
N ASN A 81 -2.67 4.77 8.21
CA ASN A 81 -3.62 5.89 8.17
C ASN A 81 -4.18 6.09 6.76
N VAL A 82 -5.49 5.89 6.61
CA VAL A 82 -6.21 5.97 5.33
C VAL A 82 -7.18 7.14 5.29
N GLY A 83 -7.52 7.60 4.08
CA GLY A 83 -8.59 8.59 3.86
C GLY A 83 -9.99 7.98 3.86
N ASP A 84 -11.02 8.81 3.76
CA ASP A 84 -12.42 8.34 3.74
C ASP A 84 -12.72 7.45 2.52
N GLU A 85 -12.24 7.81 1.32
CA GLU A 85 -12.43 7.02 0.09
C GLU A 85 -11.71 5.67 0.16
N GLU A 86 -10.46 5.67 0.63
CA GLU A 86 -9.68 4.44 0.81
C GLU A 86 -10.33 3.55 1.88
N LEU A 87 -10.90 4.13 2.93
CA LEU A 87 -11.64 3.37 3.93
C LEU A 87 -12.90 2.71 3.34
N ILE A 88 -13.63 3.40 2.46
CA ILE A 88 -14.76 2.83 1.74
C ILE A 88 -14.29 1.65 0.89
N LEU A 89 -13.16 1.79 0.19
CA LEU A 89 -12.56 0.68 -0.56
C LEU A 89 -12.26 -0.51 0.35
N TRP A 90 -11.55 -0.29 1.48
CA TRP A 90 -11.25 -1.33 2.46
C TRP A 90 -12.51 -2.09 2.90
N LYS A 91 -13.59 -1.38 3.27
CA LYS A 91 -14.84 -2.02 3.69
C LYS A 91 -15.49 -2.85 2.58
N ASN A 92 -15.35 -2.47 1.32
CA ASN A 92 -15.88 -3.21 0.18
C ASN A 92 -15.05 -4.46 -0.17
N VAL A 93 -13.72 -4.41 -0.02
CA VAL A 93 -12.85 -5.54 -0.39
C VAL A 93 -12.66 -6.58 0.72
N LEU A 94 -12.80 -6.18 1.99
CA LEU A 94 -12.64 -7.09 3.13
C LEU A 94 -13.55 -8.33 3.10
N PRO A 95 -14.84 -8.26 2.71
CA PRO A 95 -15.66 -9.45 2.54
C PRO A 95 -15.02 -10.49 1.60
N ALA A 96 -14.46 -10.05 0.47
CA ALA A 96 -13.79 -10.95 -0.46
C ALA A 96 -12.54 -11.59 0.18
N PHE A 97 -11.76 -10.83 0.95
CA PHE A 97 -10.58 -11.37 1.65
C PHE A 97 -10.94 -12.37 2.75
N VAL A 98 -12.08 -12.18 3.42
CA VAL A 98 -12.64 -13.13 4.40
C VAL A 98 -13.13 -14.39 3.71
N GLU A 99 -13.91 -14.27 2.64
CA GLU A 99 -14.47 -15.42 1.92
C GLU A 99 -13.39 -16.34 1.32
N ARG A 100 -12.23 -15.78 0.95
CA ARG A 100 -11.05 -16.59 0.55
C ARG A 100 -10.54 -17.54 1.63
N CYS A 101 -10.86 -17.29 2.90
CA CYS A 101 -10.47 -18.13 4.03
C CYS A 101 -11.61 -18.99 4.57
N ARG A 102 -12.81 -18.92 3.97
CA ARG A 102 -14.00 -19.56 4.49
C ARG A 102 -13.88 -21.09 4.42
N ASP A 103 -13.80 -21.69 5.60
CA ASP A 103 -14.01 -23.12 5.86
C ASP A 103 -15.23 -23.36 6.76
N TRP A 104 -16.04 -22.31 6.96
CA TRP A 104 -17.28 -22.31 7.71
C TRP A 104 -18.49 -22.06 6.80
N GLU A 105 -19.67 -22.43 7.29
CA GLU A 105 -20.94 -22.10 6.63
C GLU A 105 -21.56 -20.85 7.22
N HIS A 106 -22.24 -20.09 6.37
CA HIS A 106 -23.12 -19.01 6.83
C HIS A 106 -24.32 -19.63 7.56
N THR A 107 -24.75 -18.97 8.64
CA THR A 107 -25.92 -19.42 9.41
C THR A 107 -27.20 -18.74 8.92
N SER A 108 -28.36 -19.23 9.34
CA SER A 108 -29.64 -18.52 9.11
C SER A 108 -29.69 -17.13 9.76
N LYS A 109 -28.76 -16.81 10.67
CA LYS A 109 -28.60 -15.51 11.31
C LYS A 109 -27.54 -14.63 10.63
N CYS A 110 -27.03 -15.02 9.46
CA CYS A 110 -26.03 -14.26 8.73
C CYS A 110 -26.55 -12.85 8.41
N GLU A 111 -25.83 -11.83 8.87
CA GLU A 111 -26.23 -10.44 8.71
C GLU A 111 -26.27 -10.04 7.24
N TYR A 112 -25.38 -10.58 6.40
CA TYR A 112 -25.41 -10.32 4.96
C TYR A 112 -26.69 -10.85 4.31
N ALA A 113 -27.11 -12.05 4.68
CA ALA A 113 -28.32 -12.68 4.13
C ALA A 113 -29.58 -11.96 4.59
N ILE A 114 -29.66 -11.60 5.88
CA ILE A 114 -30.79 -10.86 6.45
C ILE A 114 -30.91 -9.47 5.84
N LYS A 115 -29.78 -8.75 5.68
CA LYS A 115 -29.78 -7.40 5.10
C LYS A 115 -29.88 -7.40 3.58
N GLY A 116 -29.44 -8.47 2.91
CA GLY A 116 -29.32 -8.55 1.46
C GLY A 116 -28.18 -7.70 0.88
N SER A 117 -27.12 -7.43 1.65
CA SER A 117 -26.02 -6.55 1.25
C SER A 117 -24.65 -7.06 1.72
N ILE A 118 -23.65 -6.96 0.84
CA ILE A 118 -22.24 -7.24 1.12
C ILE A 118 -21.40 -6.08 0.54
N PRO A 119 -20.62 -5.34 1.36
CA PRO A 119 -20.61 -5.37 2.84
C PRO A 119 -21.97 -4.95 3.43
N LEU A 120 -22.12 -5.07 4.76
CA LEU A 120 -23.35 -4.61 5.42
C LEU A 120 -23.55 -3.12 5.25
N THR A 121 -22.50 -2.33 5.37
CA THR A 121 -22.51 -0.87 5.19
C THR A 121 -21.08 -0.36 5.10
N THR A 122 -20.89 0.82 4.52
CA THR A 122 -19.62 1.56 4.53
C THR A 122 -19.62 2.71 5.54
N GLU A 123 -20.72 2.92 6.26
CA GLU A 123 -20.89 4.00 7.25
C GLU A 123 -19.92 3.89 8.44
N LYS A 124 -19.61 5.04 9.04
CA LYS A 124 -18.65 5.14 10.16
C LYS A 124 -19.21 4.49 11.42
N GLY A 125 -18.38 3.71 12.11
CA GLY A 125 -18.71 3.06 13.40
C GLY A 125 -19.70 1.90 13.34
N GLN A 126 -20.25 1.57 12.16
CA GLN A 126 -21.19 0.47 11.98
C GLN A 126 -20.47 -0.84 11.64
N GLN A 127 -21.12 -1.96 11.96
CA GLN A 127 -20.66 -3.29 11.56
C GLN A 127 -20.75 -3.41 10.03
N TYR A 128 -19.62 -3.71 9.38
CA TYR A 128 -19.53 -3.82 7.92
C TYR A 128 -19.32 -5.27 7.43
N LEU A 129 -18.89 -6.19 8.31
CA LEU A 129 -18.75 -7.62 8.02
C LEU A 129 -19.80 -8.46 8.75
N CYS A 130 -20.22 -9.59 8.16
CA CYS A 130 -20.99 -10.60 8.88
C CYS A 130 -20.13 -11.28 9.96
N SER A 131 -20.76 -11.80 11.00
CA SER A 131 -20.07 -12.46 12.11
C SER A 131 -19.92 -13.98 11.97
N CYS A 132 -20.36 -14.58 10.86
CA CYS A 132 -20.35 -16.04 10.67
C CYS A 132 -18.95 -16.68 10.80
N GLY A 133 -17.91 -15.95 10.40
CA GLY A 133 -16.51 -16.40 10.50
C GLY A 133 -15.83 -16.09 11.84
N SER A 134 -16.51 -15.45 12.78
CA SER A 134 -15.92 -15.03 14.05
C SER A 134 -15.45 -16.24 14.85
N GLY A 135 -14.19 -16.23 15.28
CA GLY A 135 -13.58 -17.31 16.06
C GLY A 135 -13.32 -18.60 15.29
N LYS A 136 -13.48 -18.61 13.97
CA LYS A 136 -13.18 -19.76 13.11
C LYS A 136 -11.74 -19.68 12.63
N PHE A 137 -10.85 -20.43 13.29
CA PHE A 137 -9.43 -20.47 12.97
C PHE A 137 -8.91 -21.92 12.97
N PRO A 138 -7.95 -22.25 12.09
CA PRO A 138 -7.26 -23.53 12.15
C PRO A 138 -6.56 -23.72 13.52
N PRO A 139 -6.48 -24.96 14.06
CA PRO A 139 -5.88 -25.21 15.37
C PRO A 139 -4.42 -24.73 15.51
N LYS A 140 -3.68 -24.70 14.40
CA LYS A 140 -2.28 -24.24 14.35
C LYS A 140 -2.14 -22.72 14.37
N LEU A 141 -3.23 -21.98 14.20
CA LEU A 141 -3.25 -20.51 14.21
C LEU A 141 -3.43 -19.97 15.64
N THR A 142 -2.72 -20.55 16.60
CA THR A 142 -2.62 -20.02 17.95
C THR A 142 -1.45 -19.06 17.98
N ALA A 143 -1.75 -17.77 17.96
CA ALA A 143 -0.75 -16.74 18.14
C ALA A 143 -0.29 -16.68 19.59
N THR A 144 1.02 -16.51 19.82
CA THR A 144 1.55 -16.05 21.11
C THR A 144 1.32 -14.54 21.24
N ILE A 145 0.07 -14.09 21.06
CA ILE A 145 -0.30 -12.67 21.12
C ILE A 145 -1.05 -12.43 22.43
N THR A 146 -0.65 -11.40 23.16
CA THR A 146 -1.32 -11.01 24.41
C THR A 146 -2.80 -10.72 24.18
N GLY A 147 -3.69 -11.24 25.04
CA GLY A 147 -5.14 -11.07 24.89
C GLY A 147 -5.80 -11.86 23.75
N TRP A 148 -5.04 -12.67 23.00
CA TRP A 148 -5.53 -13.42 21.84
C TRP A 148 -6.74 -14.30 22.13
N LYS A 149 -6.78 -15.00 23.28
CA LYS A 149 -7.90 -15.88 23.65
C LYS A 149 -9.25 -15.15 23.71
N THR A 150 -9.23 -13.87 24.09
CA THR A 150 -10.44 -13.04 24.15
C THR A 150 -10.76 -12.46 22.78
N MET A 151 -9.77 -11.86 22.11
CA MET A 151 -9.96 -11.20 20.81
C MET A 151 -10.29 -12.19 19.69
N SER A 152 -9.67 -13.36 19.66
CA SER A 152 -9.91 -14.40 18.65
C SER A 152 -11.38 -14.76 18.49
N LYS A 153 -12.18 -14.73 19.57
CA LYS A 153 -13.62 -15.04 19.52
C LYS A 153 -14.43 -14.09 18.64
N VAL A 154 -13.91 -12.89 18.39
CA VAL A 154 -14.54 -11.82 17.59
C VAL A 154 -13.71 -11.44 16.37
N CYS A 155 -12.54 -12.06 16.18
CA CYS A 155 -11.76 -11.93 14.96
C CYS A 155 -12.26 -12.90 13.88
N ILE A 156 -12.06 -12.52 12.63
CA ILE A 156 -12.39 -13.32 11.44
C ILE A 156 -11.10 -13.56 10.66
N ARG A 157 -10.91 -14.74 10.09
CA ARG A 157 -9.74 -15.01 9.24
C ARG A 157 -9.90 -14.34 7.87
N ALA A 158 -8.83 -13.75 7.36
CA ALA A 158 -8.80 -13.16 6.02
C ALA A 158 -7.45 -13.41 5.33
N ALA A 159 -7.49 -13.65 4.02
CA ALA A 159 -6.31 -13.72 3.16
C ALA A 159 -6.21 -12.43 2.36
N ILE A 160 -5.26 -11.57 2.73
CA ILE A 160 -5.11 -10.23 2.11
C ILE A 160 -3.97 -10.30 1.09
N PRO A 161 -4.25 -10.25 -0.22
CA PRO A 161 -3.22 -10.16 -1.25
C PRO A 161 -2.63 -8.74 -1.34
N PRO A 162 -1.45 -8.56 -1.93
CA PRO A 162 -1.03 -7.25 -2.42
C PRO A 162 -2.01 -6.80 -3.51
N ILE A 163 -2.41 -5.54 -3.46
CA ILE A 163 -3.22 -4.95 -4.52
C ILE A 163 -2.24 -4.42 -5.56
N PHE A 164 -2.32 -4.98 -6.77
CA PHE A 164 -1.46 -4.56 -7.87
C PHE A 164 -2.16 -3.50 -8.70
N TRP A 165 -1.36 -2.54 -9.13
CA TRP A 165 -1.71 -1.62 -10.19
C TRP A 165 -1.92 -2.38 -11.50
N VAL A 166 -2.97 -2.05 -12.25
CA VAL A 166 -3.26 -2.63 -13.56
C VAL A 166 -2.50 -1.85 -14.64
N PRO A 167 -1.42 -2.40 -15.23
CA PRO A 167 -0.50 -1.59 -16.01
C PRO A 167 -1.07 -0.95 -17.28
N PHE A 168 -2.14 -1.55 -17.79
CA PHE A 168 -2.77 -1.17 -19.05
C PHE A 168 -3.88 -0.13 -18.89
N VAL A 169 -4.37 0.10 -17.66
CA VAL A 169 -5.56 0.92 -17.39
C VAL A 169 -5.23 2.10 -16.50
N GLU A 170 -4.31 1.91 -15.57
CA GLU A 170 -3.95 2.91 -14.57
C GLU A 170 -2.64 3.60 -14.96
N LYS A 171 -2.32 4.77 -14.40
CA LYS A 171 -1.02 5.44 -14.62
C LYS A 171 -0.01 4.92 -13.59
N SER A 172 1.21 4.59 -14.01
CA SER A 172 2.20 3.91 -13.16
C SER A 172 2.40 4.62 -11.82
N PHE A 173 2.41 3.86 -10.73
CA PHE A 173 2.70 4.36 -9.38
C PHE A 173 4.03 5.14 -9.31
N PHE A 174 5.02 4.77 -10.12
CA PHE A 174 6.28 5.50 -10.25
C PHE A 174 6.12 6.93 -10.79
N ALA A 175 5.06 7.20 -11.56
CA ALA A 175 4.76 8.54 -12.05
C ALA A 175 4.11 9.45 -10.98
N LEU A 176 3.46 8.87 -9.95
CA LEU A 176 2.83 9.62 -8.86
C LEU A 176 3.80 9.99 -7.72
N ALA A 177 4.88 9.20 -7.55
CA ALA A 177 5.95 9.51 -6.60
C ALA A 177 6.95 10.56 -7.13
N ALA A 178 6.86 10.94 -8.41
CA ALA A 178 7.55 12.10 -8.92
C ALA A 178 6.84 13.37 -8.42
N PRO A 179 7.56 14.40 -7.96
CA PRO A 179 6.94 15.64 -7.51
C PRO A 179 6.18 16.30 -8.68
N SER A 180 4.84 16.25 -8.62
CA SER A 180 3.96 16.82 -9.64
C SER A 180 4.23 18.31 -9.86
N PRO A 181 4.46 18.77 -11.09
CA PRO A 181 4.09 20.12 -11.48
C PRO A 181 2.59 20.12 -11.80
N SER A 182 1.84 20.87 -10.99
CA SER A 182 0.48 21.38 -11.17
C SER A 182 -0.22 21.16 -12.53
N ASN A 183 -1.41 20.54 -12.41
CA ASN A 183 -2.70 20.79 -13.06
C ASN A 183 -3.00 20.44 -14.54
N ASN A 184 -4.15 19.77 -14.64
CA ASN A 184 -5.14 19.69 -15.72
C ASN A 184 -4.82 18.86 -16.97
N ALA A 185 -5.37 17.65 -17.03
CA ALA A 185 -5.86 17.06 -18.27
C ALA A 185 -6.93 16.00 -17.98
N THR A 186 -8.17 16.37 -18.25
CA THR A 186 -9.33 15.50 -18.50
C THR A 186 -9.13 14.71 -19.80
N GLY A 187 -9.60 13.46 -19.84
CA GLY A 187 -10.00 12.80 -21.09
C GLY A 187 -9.11 11.66 -21.59
N SER A 188 -9.69 10.47 -21.52
CA SER A 188 -9.68 9.36 -22.50
C SER A 188 -8.74 9.41 -23.72
N GLY A 189 -8.02 8.30 -23.93
CA GLY A 189 -7.95 7.66 -25.25
C GLY A 189 -6.68 7.89 -26.08
N THR A 190 -6.15 6.76 -26.57
CA THR A 190 -5.18 6.58 -27.66
C THR A 190 -3.71 6.87 -27.36
N VAL A 191 -2.96 5.76 -27.30
CA VAL A 191 -1.51 5.67 -27.45
C VAL A 191 -1.20 5.96 -28.91
N ASP A 192 -0.38 6.95 -29.23
CA ASP A 192 0.54 6.96 -30.40
C ASP A 192 1.29 8.30 -30.59
N ASN A 193 1.97 8.79 -29.55
CA ASN A 193 2.99 9.81 -29.79
C ASN A 193 4.19 9.64 -28.86
N ILE A 194 5.25 9.02 -29.37
CA ILE A 194 6.56 8.91 -28.71
C ILE A 194 7.05 10.29 -28.25
N THR A 195 6.70 11.35 -29.00
CA THR A 195 6.97 12.75 -28.66
C THR A 195 6.36 13.16 -27.31
N GLU A 196 5.17 12.65 -26.96
CA GLU A 196 4.53 12.90 -25.66
C GLU A 196 5.14 12.06 -24.54
N ARG A 197 5.66 10.86 -24.83
CA ARG A 197 6.40 10.04 -23.84
C ARG A 197 7.75 10.69 -23.48
N ILE A 198 8.44 11.28 -24.46
CA ILE A 198 9.66 12.08 -24.25
C ILE A 198 9.31 13.37 -23.49
N ALA A 199 8.18 14.02 -23.82
CA ALA A 199 7.70 15.20 -23.09
C ALA A 199 7.22 14.89 -21.67
N ALA A 200 6.71 13.69 -21.40
CA ALA A 200 6.28 13.22 -20.08
C ALA A 200 7.45 12.76 -19.21
N LEU A 201 8.56 12.33 -19.81
CA LEU A 201 9.79 11.99 -19.11
C LEU A 201 10.52 13.21 -18.51
N LYS A 202 10.03 14.45 -18.72
CA LYS A 202 10.59 15.75 -18.28
C LYS A 202 11.86 15.62 -17.42
N MET A 203 12.97 15.20 -18.05
CA MET A 203 14.27 15.69 -17.65
C MET A 203 14.12 17.20 -17.85
N LYS A 204 14.07 17.94 -16.75
CA LYS A 204 13.84 19.39 -16.78
C LYS A 204 14.97 20.03 -17.60
N LYS A 205 14.72 20.18 -18.90
CA LYS A 205 15.62 20.85 -19.84
C LYS A 205 15.93 22.24 -19.29
N GLY A 206 17.19 22.61 -19.24
CA GLY A 206 17.67 23.81 -18.57
C GLY A 206 17.84 23.66 -17.06
N SER A 207 17.99 22.44 -16.52
CA SER A 207 18.38 22.24 -15.12
C SER A 207 19.22 20.96 -14.92
N CYS A 208 20.13 21.01 -13.95
CA CYS A 208 20.99 19.89 -13.60
C CYS A 208 20.18 18.68 -13.11
N THR A 209 20.38 17.51 -13.72
CA THR A 209 19.68 16.26 -13.36
C THR A 209 19.89 15.82 -11.91
N VAL A 210 21.01 16.22 -11.28
CA VAL A 210 21.35 15.82 -9.90
C VAL A 210 20.85 16.80 -8.85
N CYS A 211 21.04 18.10 -9.07
CA CYS A 211 20.78 19.12 -8.04
C CYS A 211 19.76 20.19 -8.46
N GLY A 212 19.27 20.17 -9.69
CA GLY A 212 18.17 21.02 -10.16
C GLY A 212 18.53 22.49 -10.43
N VAL A 213 19.79 22.91 -10.29
CA VAL A 213 20.22 24.28 -10.63
C VAL A 213 20.17 24.51 -12.14
N LYS A 214 19.88 25.74 -12.55
CA LYS A 214 19.69 26.10 -13.97
C LYS A 214 20.96 26.57 -14.69
N GLU A 215 22.02 26.82 -13.93
CA GLU A 215 23.28 27.37 -14.44
C GLU A 215 24.45 26.45 -14.09
N ALA A 216 25.48 26.47 -14.93
CA ALA A 216 26.72 25.76 -14.64
C ALA A 216 27.47 26.43 -13.48
N LYS A 217 28.19 25.64 -12.67
CA LYS A 217 29.01 26.16 -11.56
C LYS A 217 30.13 27.08 -12.06
N SER A 218 30.54 26.94 -13.31
CA SER A 218 31.53 27.81 -13.98
C SER A 218 30.94 29.13 -14.51
N GLY A 219 29.63 29.35 -14.33
CA GLY A 219 28.87 30.38 -15.05
C GLY A 219 28.53 29.93 -16.48
N GLY A 220 27.30 30.15 -16.90
CA GLY A 220 26.82 29.83 -18.25
C GLY A 220 25.94 28.58 -18.36
N THR A 221 25.86 28.02 -19.57
CA THR A 221 24.97 26.92 -19.93
C THR A 221 25.39 25.59 -19.30
N LEU A 222 24.41 24.74 -18.98
CA LEU A 222 24.66 23.41 -18.44
C LEU A 222 25.40 22.50 -19.42
N ASN A 223 26.25 21.63 -18.88
CA ASN A 223 26.96 20.62 -19.64
C ASN A 223 26.04 19.46 -19.97
N LYS A 224 25.97 19.07 -21.24
CA LYS A 224 25.20 17.89 -21.67
C LYS A 224 26.04 16.63 -21.58
N CYS A 225 25.41 15.50 -21.32
CA CYS A 225 26.03 14.20 -21.48
C CYS A 225 26.53 14.06 -22.93
N ALA A 226 27.82 13.76 -23.11
CA ALA A 226 28.45 13.67 -24.43
C ALA A 226 27.97 12.49 -25.29
N LYS A 227 27.27 11.51 -24.68
CA LYS A 227 26.72 10.35 -25.39
C LYS A 227 25.28 10.58 -25.82
N CYS A 228 24.37 10.62 -24.85
CA CYS A 228 22.95 10.75 -25.15
C CYS A 228 22.53 12.19 -25.49
N HIS A 229 23.30 13.22 -25.16
CA HIS A 229 22.91 14.64 -25.31
C HIS A 229 21.59 15.07 -24.62
N VAL A 230 20.94 14.17 -23.87
CA VAL A 230 19.67 14.41 -23.17
C VAL A 230 19.88 14.94 -21.74
N ALA A 231 20.73 14.30 -20.94
CA ALA A 231 20.95 14.70 -19.55
C ALA A 231 21.85 15.95 -19.45
N GLU A 232 21.51 16.87 -18.54
CA GLU A 232 22.20 18.16 -18.33
C GLU A 232 22.76 18.27 -16.91
N TYR A 233 23.94 18.88 -16.76
CA TYR A 233 24.69 18.93 -15.51
C TYR A 233 25.31 20.30 -15.27
N CYS A 234 25.29 20.79 -14.04
CA CYS A 234 25.96 22.04 -13.69
C CYS A 234 27.48 21.88 -13.51
N SER A 235 27.97 20.65 -13.37
CA SER A 235 29.39 20.35 -13.24
C SER A 235 29.68 18.87 -13.51
N THR A 236 30.96 18.55 -13.75
CA THR A 236 31.43 17.17 -13.95
C THR A 236 31.15 16.29 -12.73
N GLU A 237 31.20 16.83 -11.51
CA GLU A 237 30.89 16.06 -10.30
C GLU A 237 29.44 15.58 -10.29
N CYS A 238 28.49 16.42 -10.74
CA CYS A 238 27.09 16.01 -10.88
C CYS A 238 26.94 14.93 -11.94
N GLN A 239 27.62 15.04 -13.08
CA GLN A 239 27.60 14.01 -14.10
C GLN A 239 28.12 12.65 -13.58
N VAL A 240 29.23 12.64 -12.84
CA VAL A 240 29.80 11.40 -12.29
C VAL A 240 28.89 10.77 -11.24
N LYS A 241 28.28 11.60 -10.38
CA LYS A 241 27.31 11.13 -9.38
C LYS A 241 26.09 10.51 -10.04
N ASP A 242 25.54 11.15 -11.05
CA ASP A 242 24.41 10.61 -11.81
C ASP A 242 24.76 9.28 -12.49
N TRP A 243 25.97 9.20 -13.04
CA TRP A 243 26.48 8.01 -13.72
C TRP A 243 26.65 6.79 -12.80
N LYS A 244 27.19 6.99 -11.59
CA LYS A 244 27.54 5.90 -10.66
C LYS A 244 26.44 5.60 -9.65
N GLU A 245 25.75 6.61 -9.15
CA GLU A 245 24.88 6.48 -7.97
C GLU A 245 23.38 6.61 -8.32
N MET A 246 23.03 7.37 -9.35
CA MET A 246 21.61 7.66 -9.68
C MET A 246 21.10 6.95 -10.94
N GLY A 247 21.93 6.09 -11.53
CA GLY A 247 21.49 5.14 -12.55
C GLY A 247 21.54 5.65 -14.00
N HIS A 248 22.13 6.82 -14.30
CA HIS A 248 22.20 7.30 -15.69
C HIS A 248 22.91 6.30 -16.62
N LYS A 249 23.91 5.56 -16.11
CA LYS A 249 24.65 4.54 -16.88
C LYS A 249 23.75 3.50 -17.54
N THR A 250 22.64 3.10 -16.91
CA THR A 250 21.75 2.05 -17.43
C THR A 250 20.77 2.57 -18.49
N VAL A 251 20.47 3.87 -18.46
CA VAL A 251 19.51 4.51 -19.37
C VAL A 251 20.18 5.30 -20.50
N CYS A 252 21.46 5.66 -20.36
CA CYS A 252 22.18 6.51 -21.32
C CYS A 252 22.15 5.96 -22.75
N LYS A 253 22.34 4.65 -22.94
CA LYS A 253 22.31 4.02 -24.27
C LYS A 253 20.92 4.08 -24.91
N LYS A 254 19.86 3.88 -24.12
CA LYS A 254 18.48 3.94 -24.62
C LYS A 254 18.13 5.35 -25.08
N LEU A 255 18.61 6.36 -24.35
CA LEU A 255 18.42 7.77 -24.70
C LEU A 255 19.21 8.21 -25.94
N GLU A 256 20.27 7.49 -26.31
CA GLU A 256 21.06 7.73 -27.52
C GLU A 256 20.38 7.15 -28.77
N GLU A 257 19.74 5.99 -28.66
CA GLU A 257 19.05 5.31 -29.76
C GLU A 257 17.72 5.98 -30.16
N ASP A 258 17.17 6.82 -29.28
CA ASP A 258 15.88 7.53 -29.46
C ASP A 258 16.04 8.98 -30.02
N LEU A 259 17.26 9.37 -30.43
CA LEU A 259 17.59 10.66 -31.08
C LEU A 259 18.07 10.48 -32.52
#